data_AF-A0A661BBM4-F1
#
_entry.id   AF-A0A661BBM4-F1
#
_cell.length_a   1.000
_cell.length_b   1.000
_cell.length_c   1.000
_cell.angle_alpha   90.00
_cell.angle_beta   90.00
_cell.angle_gamma   90.00
#
_symmetry.space_group_name_H-M   'P 1'
#
loop_
_entity.id
_entity.type
_entity.pdbx_description
1 polymer ?
#
loop_
_entity_poly.entity_id
_entity_poly.type
_entity_poly.pdbx_seq_one_letter_code
_entity_poly.pdbx_strand_id
1 'polypeptide(L)'
;FGYLLAFPISALLVGSVNNLKFSETIKIIIAIVVGILVIYLIGILWLIGWSKYIVQKPITLTTAISVGALPFIPFDIMKAICAYFIVRVTPKSMLKFQNIQNN
;
A
#
# COMPACT_ATOMS: atom_id res chain seq x y z
N PHE A 1 8.34 -9.34 8.66
CA PHE A 1 6.98 -9.75 9.07
C PHE A 1 5.99 -8.58 9.06
N GLY A 2 6.29 -7.42 9.66
CA GLY A 2 5.38 -6.25 9.66
C GLY A 2 4.82 -5.84 8.29
N TYR A 3 5.65 -5.83 7.24
CA TYR A 3 5.20 -5.53 5.87
C TYR A 3 4.15 -6.53 5.36
N LEU A 4 4.24 -7.80 5.75
CA LEU A 4 3.25 -8.82 5.38
C LEU A 4 1.93 -8.59 6.11
N LEU A 5 2.00 -8.24 7.40
CA LEU A 5 0.81 -7.89 8.20
C LEU A 5 0.13 -6.63 7.68
N ALA A 6 0.87 -5.74 7.02
CA ALA A 6 0.32 -4.53 6.44
C ALA A 6 -0.52 -4.78 5.18
N PHE A 7 -0.31 -5.89 4.45
CA PHE A 7 -1.02 -6.13 3.18
C PHE A 7 -2.54 -6.27 3.32
N PRO A 8 -3.11 -7.05 4.26
CA PRO A 8 -4.56 -7.10 4.44
C PRO A 8 -5.16 -5.74 4.80
N ILE A 9 -4.49 -4.99 5.68
CA ILE A 9 -4.92 -3.65 6.10
C ILE A 9 -4.89 -2.67 4.92
N SER A 10 -3.81 -2.72 4.14
CA SER A 10 -3.63 -1.94 2.92
C SER A 10 -4.72 -2.26 1.90
N ALA A 11 -5.04 -3.53 1.67
CA ALA A 11 -6.09 -3.95 0.74
C ALA A 11 -7.48 -3.41 1.14
N LEU A 12 -7.83 -3.46 2.44
CA LEU A 12 -9.09 -2.90 2.94
C LEU A 12 -9.17 -1.38 2.72
N LEU A 13 -8.10 -0.66 3.06
CA LEU A 13 -8.06 0.80 2.92
C LEU A 13 -8.09 1.23 1.46
N VAL A 14 -7.31 0.56 0.60
CA VAL A 14 -7.34 0.81 -0.85
C VAL A 14 -8.73 0.54 -1.44
N GLY A 15 -9.41 -0.52 -1.00
CA GLY A 15 -10.79 -0.81 -1.44
C GLY A 15 -11.78 0.30 -1.08
N SER A 16 -11.62 0.94 0.08
CA SER A 16 -12.49 2.03 0.53
C SER A 16 -12.39 3.30 -0.33
N VAL A 17 -11.27 3.50 -1.04
CA VAL A 17 -11.04 4.64 -1.93
C VAL A 17 -12.05 4.68 -3.08
N ASN A 18 -12.60 3.52 -3.47
CA ASN A 18 -13.58 3.46 -4.55
C ASN A 18 -14.88 4.24 -4.25
N ASN A 19 -15.23 4.37 -2.96
CA ASN A 19 -16.43 5.06 -2.49
C ASN A 19 -16.27 6.60 -2.47
N LEU A 20 -15.08 7.12 -2.74
CA LEU A 20 -14.83 8.56 -2.74
C LEU A 20 -15.45 9.22 -3.98
N LYS A 21 -15.97 10.44 -3.82
CA LYS A 21 -16.55 11.24 -4.90
C LYS A 21 -15.46 11.99 -5.70
N PHE A 22 -14.51 11.24 -6.26
CA PHE A 22 -13.43 11.77 -7.11
C PHE A 22 -13.46 11.15 -8.51
N SER A 23 -12.70 11.73 -9.44
CA SER A 23 -12.48 11.13 -10.75
C SER A 23 -11.70 9.81 -10.61
N GLU A 24 -11.89 8.90 -11.55
CA GLU A 24 -11.24 7.57 -11.54
C GLU A 24 -9.70 7.67 -11.48
N THR A 25 -9.11 8.61 -12.21
CA THR A 25 -7.67 8.88 -12.16
C THR A 25 -7.21 9.27 -10.75
N ILE A 26 -7.95 10.17 -10.08
CA ILE A 26 -7.62 10.62 -8.72
C ILE A 26 -7.78 9.46 -7.74
N LYS A 27 -8.84 8.64 -7.86
CA LYS A 27 -9.02 7.44 -7.03
C LYS A 27 -7.85 6.48 -7.16
N ILE A 28 -7.37 6.20 -8.37
CA ILE A 28 -6.23 5.29 -8.59
C ILE A 28 -4.97 5.83 -7.91
N ILE A 29 -4.69 7.14 -8.03
CA ILE A 29 -3.53 7.77 -7.39
C ILE A 29 -3.65 7.67 -5.87
N ILE A 30 -4.82 8.00 -5.31
CA ILE A 30 -5.07 7.89 -3.86
C ILE A 30 -4.88 6.44 -3.40
N ALA A 31 -5.44 5.47 -4.13
CA ALA A 31 -5.30 4.05 -3.84
C ALA A 31 -3.82 3.62 -3.79
N ILE A 32 -3.03 4.01 -4.79
CA ILE A 32 -1.59 3.71 -4.83
C ILE A 32 -0.86 4.32 -3.62
N VAL A 33 -1.10 5.62 -3.35
CA VAL A 33 -0.43 6.34 -2.26
C VAL A 33 -0.81 5.77 -0.89
N VAL A 34 -2.11 5.55 -0.65
CA VAL A 34 -2.61 4.95 0.59
C VAL A 34 -2.01 3.56 0.79
N GLY A 35 -1.99 2.74 -0.27
CA GLY A 35 -1.45 1.39 -0.21
C GLY A 35 0.01 1.37 0.23
N ILE A 36 0.85 2.19 -0.40
CA ILE A 36 2.29 2.31 -0.10
C ILE A 36 2.50 2.87 1.32
N LEU A 37 1.78 3.93 1.68
CA LEU A 37 1.92 4.57 2.99
C LEU A 37 1.58 3.61 4.13
N VAL A 38 0.49 2.85 4.02
CA VAL A 38 0.08 1.87 5.04
C VAL A 38 1.14 0.78 5.19
N ILE A 39 1.65 0.27 4.07
CA ILE A 39 2.69 -0.77 4.07
C ILE A 39 3.97 -0.26 4.75
N TYR A 40 4.44 0.94 4.41
CA TYR A 40 5.66 1.48 5.02
C TYR A 40 5.46 1.88 6.47
N LEU A 41 4.32 2.47 6.84
CA LEU A 41 4.07 2.88 8.23
C LEU A 41 4.07 1.66 9.16
N ILE A 42 3.30 0.63 8.83
CA ILE A 42 3.22 -0.59 9.65
C ILE A 42 4.53 -1.38 9.58
N GLY A 43 5.12 -1.49 8.39
CA GLY A 43 6.38 -2.22 8.18
C GLY A 43 7.57 -1.62 8.95
N ILE A 44 7.74 -0.30 8.90
CA ILE A 44 8.82 0.42 9.60
C ILE A 44 8.60 0.40 11.11
N LEU A 45 7.37 0.63 11.59
CA LEU A 45 7.05 0.55 13.02
C LEU A 45 7.39 -0.84 13.58
N TRP A 46 6.99 -1.89 12.84
CA TRP A 46 7.37 -3.26 13.19
C TRP A 46 8.88 -3.47 13.17
N LEU A 47 9.58 -2.97 12.15
CA LEU A 47 11.04 -3.13 12.03
C LEU A 47 11.79 -2.50 13.20
N ILE A 48 11.39 -1.29 13.61
CA ILE A 48 11.96 -0.61 14.78
C ILE A 48 11.70 -1.43 16.04
N GLY A 49 10.44 -1.85 16.27
CA GLY A 49 10.09 -2.68 17.43
C GLY A 49 10.85 -4.01 17.47
N TRP A 50 10.90 -4.72 16.33
CA TRP A 50 11.63 -5.98 16.19
C TRP A 50 13.13 -5.81 16.46
N SER A 51 13.75 -4.77 15.90
CA SER A 51 15.18 -4.49 16.13
C SER A 51 15.49 -4.23 17.61
N LYS A 52 14.60 -3.51 18.30
CA LYS A 52 14.77 -3.13 19.70
C LYS A 52 14.52 -4.29 20.66
N TYR A 53 13.42 -5.02 20.49
CA TYR A 53 12.95 -5.99 21.49
C TYR A 53 13.39 -7.42 21.21
N ILE A 54 13.62 -7.79 19.94
CA ILE A 54 13.93 -9.18 19.57
C ILE A 54 15.42 -9.33 19.25
N VAL A 55 15.95 -8.45 18.40
CA VAL A 55 17.38 -8.48 18.00
C VAL A 55 18.28 -7.79 19.02
N GLN A 56 17.70 -7.00 19.93
CA GLN A 56 18.42 -6.19 20.92
C GLN A 56 19.46 -5.24 20.29
N LYS A 57 19.23 -4.85 19.03
CA LYS A 57 20.05 -3.90 18.27
C LYS A 57 19.15 -2.78 17.78
N PRO A 58 18.85 -1.78 18.62
CA PRO A 58 17.94 -0.70 18.27
C PRO A 58 18.49 0.09 17.08
N ILE A 59 17.67 0.27 16.07
CA ILE A 59 17.98 1.14 14.92
C ILE A 59 17.22 2.46 15.05
N THR A 60 17.80 3.52 14.51
CA THR A 60 17.11 4.83 14.43
C THR A 60 16.02 4.80 13.37
N LEU A 61 15.08 5.74 13.44
CA LEU A 61 14.03 5.91 12.42
C LEU A 61 14.65 6.11 11.02
N THR A 62 15.71 6.92 10.91
CA THR A 62 16.42 7.17 9.66
C THR A 62 16.99 5.89 9.08
N THR A 63 17.62 5.05 9.92
CA THR A 63 18.14 3.75 9.52
C THR A 63 17.01 2.80 9.11
N ALA A 64 15.89 2.79 9.83
CA ALA A 64 14.74 1.95 9.50
C ALA A 64 14.13 2.33 8.14
N ILE A 65 14.04 3.62 7.82
CA ILE A 65 13.59 4.11 6.52
C ILE A 65 14.59 3.74 5.42
N SER A 66 15.89 3.92 5.68
CA SER A 66 16.92 3.66 4.66
C SER A 66 17.00 2.19 4.27
N VAL A 67 16.81 1.26 5.21
CA VAL A 67 16.83 -0.18 4.91
C VAL A 67 15.45 -0.75 4.59
N GLY A 68 14.38 -0.13 5.10
CA GLY A 68 13.02 -0.65 5.05
C GLY A 68 12.10 -0.01 4.02
N ALA A 69 12.46 1.15 3.45
CA ALA A 69 11.65 1.82 2.41
C ALA A 69 12.48 2.19 1.19
N LEU A 70 13.64 2.83 1.37
CA LEU A 70 14.45 3.35 0.28
C LEU A 70 14.75 2.35 -0.87
N PRO A 71 15.16 1.09 -0.60
CA PRO A 71 15.42 0.13 -1.68
C PRO A 71 14.14 -0.33 -2.42
N PHE A 72 12.96 -0.17 -1.82
CA PHE A 72 11.68 -0.61 -2.38
C PHE A 72 11.00 0.48 -3.23
N ILE A 73 11.30 1.75 -3.01
CA ILE A 73 10.70 2.88 -3.72
C ILE A 73 10.79 2.73 -5.25
N PRO A 74 11.94 2.38 -5.87
CA PRO A 74 12.00 2.25 -7.33
C PRO A 74 11.05 1.16 -7.86
N PHE A 75 10.97 0.03 -7.16
CA PHE A 75 10.08 -1.07 -7.53
C PHE A 75 8.61 -0.71 -7.31
N ASP A 76 8.30 0.06 -6.27
CA ASP A 76 6.93 0.50 -6.00
C ASP A 76 6.48 1.59 -6.98
N ILE A 77 7.37 2.45 -7.46
CA ILE A 77 7.09 3.35 -8.59
C ILE A 77 6.76 2.54 -9.85
N MET A 78 7.56 1.52 -10.16
CA MET A 78 7.29 0.65 -11.31
C MET A 78 5.92 -0.05 -11.17
N LYS A 79 5.61 -0.60 -10.00
CA LYS A 79 4.29 -1.22 -9.72
C LYS A 79 3.15 -0.21 -9.82
N ALA A 80 3.34 1.02 -9.34
CA ALA A 80 2.34 2.08 -9.41
C ALA A 80 2.00 2.43 -10.86
N ILE A 81 3.02 2.53 -11.72
CA ILE A 81 2.85 2.75 -13.16
C ILE A 81 2.08 1.58 -13.78
N CYS A 82 2.50 0.33 -13.49
CA CYS A 82 1.79 -0.85 -13.98
C CYS A 82 0.33 -0.89 -13.51
N ALA A 83 0.07 -0.64 -12.22
CA ALA A 83 -1.27 -0.63 -11.65
C ALA A 83 -2.17 0.39 -12.34
N TYR A 84 -1.65 1.59 -12.62
CA TYR A 84 -2.38 2.63 -13.35
C TYR A 84 -2.84 2.16 -14.74
N PHE A 85 -1.94 1.55 -15.52
CA PHE A 85 -2.28 1.03 -16.84
C PHE A 85 -3.23 -0.18 -16.77
N ILE A 86 -3.02 -1.09 -15.81
CA ILE A 86 -3.89 -2.26 -15.63
C ILE A 86 -5.33 -1.82 -15.34
N VAL A 87 -5.54 -0.86 -14.44
CA VAL A 87 -6.89 -0.37 -14.13
C VAL A 87 -7.55 0.28 -15.35
N ARG A 88 -6.78 1.01 -16.17
CA ARG A 88 -7.28 1.64 -17.42
C ARG A 88 -7.72 0.62 -18.47
N VAL A 89 -7.00 -0.50 -18.58
CA VAL A 89 -7.26 -1.57 -19.55
C VAL A 89 -8.37 -2.51 -19.09
N THR A 90 -8.59 -2.62 -17.77
CA THR A 90 -9.58 -3.53 -17.20
C THR A 90 -11.01 -3.09 -17.56
N PRO A 91 -11.83 -3.96 -18.20
CA PRO A 91 -13.21 -3.65 -18.54
C PRO A 91 -14.04 -3.31 -17.30
N LYS A 92 -14.84 -2.24 -17.37
CA LYS A 92 -15.76 -1.85 -16.28
C LYS A 92 -16.79 -2.94 -15.92
N SER A 93 -17.04 -3.90 -16.82
CA SER A 93 -17.88 -5.07 -16.55
C SER A 93 -17.29 -6.02 -15.49
N MET A 94 -15.97 -6.15 -15.40
CA MET A 94 -15.30 -6.94 -14.36
C MET A 94 -15.26 -6.19 -13.01
N LEU A 95 -15.27 -4.86 -13.05
CA LEU A 95 -15.35 -4.02 -11.84
C LEU A 95 -16.77 -4.03 -11.22
N LYS A 96 -17.78 -4.51 -11.95
CA LYS A 96 -19.20 -4.51 -11.54
C LYS A 96 -19.56 -5.57 -10.50
N PHE A 97 -18.73 -6.60 -10.30
CA PHE A 97 -18.93 -7.59 -9.24
C PHE A 97 -18.92 -6.97 -7.83
N GLN A 98 -18.39 -5.76 -7.66
CA GLN A 98 -18.45 -5.02 -6.38
C GLN A 98 -19.80 -4.34 -6.12
N ASN A 99 -20.59 -3.99 -7.15
CA ASN A 99 -21.87 -3.30 -6.96
C ASN A 99 -23.07 -4.24 -6.76
N ILE A 100 -22.91 -5.54 -7.04
CA ILE A 100 -23.98 -6.54 -6.89
C ILE A 100 -24.08 -7.05 -5.43
N GLN A 101 -23.04 -6.87 -4.61
CA GLN A 101 -23.09 -7.22 -3.18
C GLN A 101 -23.59 -6.09 -2.27
N ASN A 102 -23.83 -4.88 -2.82
CA ASN A 102 -24.29 -3.71 -2.09
C ASN A 102 -25.76 -3.32 -2.41
N ASN A 103 -26.49 -4.20 -3.11
CA ASN A 103 -27.94 -4.13 -3.34
C ASN A 103 -28.59 -5.37 -2.72
#